data_AF-A0A2V3HXG3-F1
#
_entry.id   AF-A0A2V3HXG3-F1
#
_cell.length_a   1.000
_cell.length_b   1.000
_cell.length_c   1.000
_cell.angle_alpha   90.00
_cell.angle_beta   90.00
_cell.angle_gamma   90.00
#
_symmetry.space_group_name_H-M   'P 1'
#
loop_
_entity.id
_entity.type
_entity.pdbx_description
1 polymer ?
#
loop_
_entity_poly.entity_id
_entity_poly.type
_entity_poly.pdbx_seq_one_letter_code
_entity_poly.pdbx_strand_id
1 'polypeptide(L)'
;MSNDIVNSKYFFYLLRFQVFISGASVMGLELLGSRLISPYFGNTLFVWGSLIGITLTGLSAGYSYGGKKSDQKASYQTFSLLIFIAGSYTLLSTLLAAEIFKIILLFKIGEIYGPLIFSIVFLLVPTFLLGAVTPFAIKLSTKSMKTIGQTAGNLYSLSTVGSIFGTFVTTFILVPIVGVDIILYSISVILIISAIMGISKQIKVIAIILICISMYSAIFVQAPLAGIVFEKDTQYHRLLVHDDSVTNIRTLILDNNFHSAMDLDDRHRIVYEYTKYFHLGLLFTNDAQNVLFIGGGGFSAPKKFHADYPEMNIDVVEIDKDVVSAGEEFFFVPQDERLEITTDDGRIFLRKTDKKYDIIVLDAYDKTYVPFHLMTREFHQLVSDHLTDDGVLISNIITSIDGDSATLFLSELKTMDSVYSNIHIYPVVSEQEKIIQNIIVVAQNKESRVTKFELLSRQENIEVDLSEEIEKEYKGTLEFNSYKILEDNFAPVENYLNPLTGKQYVKRIILEDGIAIETLDNNEQNWNSELSVNQFLFVLISAIVLVYSIYSYSYIDKN
;
A
#
# COMPACT_ATOMS: atom_id res chain seq x y z
N MET A 1 -14.31 39.79 20.38
CA MET A 1 -14.90 40.26 19.10
C MET A 1 -15.98 41.27 19.45
N SER A 2 -16.09 42.40 18.76
CA SER A 2 -17.21 43.33 19.00
C SER A 2 -18.53 42.68 18.57
N ASN A 3 -19.63 42.99 19.26
CA ASN A 3 -20.97 42.44 18.99
C ASN A 3 -21.49 42.72 17.55
N ASP A 4 -20.88 43.66 16.83
CA ASP A 4 -21.26 44.02 15.46
C ASP A 4 -20.79 42.99 14.41
N ILE A 5 -19.68 42.28 14.65
CA ILE A 5 -19.16 41.30 13.67
C ILE A 5 -19.98 40.02 13.69
N VAL A 6 -20.42 39.57 14.87
CA VAL A 6 -21.24 38.36 15.07
C VAL A 6 -22.62 38.47 14.40
N ASN A 7 -23.13 39.69 14.21
CA ASN A 7 -24.40 39.96 13.56
C ASN A 7 -24.29 40.25 12.05
N SER A 8 -23.08 40.28 11.49
CA SER A 8 -22.86 40.56 10.07
C SER A 8 -23.18 39.36 9.17
N LYS A 9 -23.62 39.60 7.94
CA LYS A 9 -23.78 38.54 6.92
C LYS A 9 -22.46 37.78 6.69
N TYR A 10 -21.32 38.46 6.81
CA TYR A 10 -19.98 37.88 6.66
C TYR A 10 -19.67 36.78 7.67
N PHE A 11 -20.15 36.90 8.92
CA PHE A 11 -19.98 35.87 9.93
C PHE A 11 -20.64 34.54 9.54
N PHE A 12 -21.85 34.60 8.97
CA PHE A 12 -22.56 33.40 8.52
C PHE A 12 -21.88 32.74 7.32
N TYR A 13 -21.32 33.52 6.39
CA TYR A 13 -20.53 32.96 5.29
C TYR A 13 -19.24 32.29 5.78
N LEU A 14 -18.55 32.92 6.74
CA LEU A 14 -17.35 32.35 7.35
C LEU A 14 -17.63 31.01 8.05
N LEU A 15 -18.69 30.96 8.86
CA LEU A 15 -19.08 29.75 9.58
C LEU A 15 -19.46 28.62 8.62
N ARG A 16 -20.19 28.94 7.54
CA ARG A 16 -20.51 27.99 6.46
C ARG A 16 -19.25 27.47 5.77
N PHE A 17 -18.32 28.37 5.44
CA PHE A 17 -17.05 28.00 4.81
C PHE A 17 -16.20 27.09 5.71
N GLN A 18 -16.15 27.35 7.02
CA GLN A 18 -15.48 26.49 7.99
C GLN A 18 -16.12 25.11 8.08
N VAL A 19 -17.46 25.01 8.04
CA VAL A 19 -18.17 23.72 7.99
C VAL A 19 -17.87 22.95 6.71
N PHE A 20 -17.82 23.64 5.56
CA PHE A 20 -17.42 23.04 4.28
C PHE A 20 -15.99 22.50 4.35
N ILE A 21 -15.03 23.29 4.84
CA ILE A 21 -13.63 22.87 5.01
C ILE A 21 -13.55 21.66 5.94
N SER A 22 -14.24 21.68 7.09
CA SER A 22 -14.22 20.55 8.02
C SER A 22 -14.71 19.25 7.36
N GLY A 23 -15.79 19.32 6.57
CA GLY A 23 -16.29 18.17 5.82
C GLY A 23 -15.29 17.66 4.78
N ALA A 24 -14.65 18.57 4.04
CA ALA A 24 -13.63 18.24 3.05
C ALA A 24 -12.38 17.61 3.70
N SER A 25 -11.93 18.17 4.83
CA SER A 25 -10.77 17.69 5.57
C SER A 25 -11.00 16.32 6.20
N VAL A 26 -12.20 16.04 6.74
CA VAL A 26 -12.52 14.69 7.28
C VAL A 26 -12.33 13.63 6.20
N MET A 27 -12.95 13.82 5.03
CA MET A 27 -12.82 12.84 3.93
C MET A 27 -11.40 12.80 3.37
N GLY A 28 -10.73 13.94 3.25
CA GLY A 28 -9.34 13.98 2.81
C GLY A 28 -8.43 13.18 3.74
N LEU A 29 -8.57 13.35 5.05
CA LEU A 29 -7.80 12.59 6.06
C LEU A 29 -8.11 11.10 6.03
N GLU A 30 -9.39 10.72 5.92
CA GLU A 30 -9.80 9.32 5.84
C GLU A 30 -9.17 8.61 4.61
N LEU A 31 -9.19 9.26 3.45
CA LEU A 31 -8.64 8.72 2.20
C LEU A 31 -7.10 8.71 2.18
N LEU A 32 -6.45 9.75 2.73
CA LEU A 32 -4.99 9.77 2.84
C LEU A 32 -4.49 8.80 3.91
N GLY A 33 -5.34 8.47 4.90
CA GLY A 33 -5.06 7.45 5.90
C GLY A 33 -4.76 6.09 5.27
N SER A 34 -5.51 5.67 4.24
CA SER A 34 -5.20 4.40 3.54
C SER A 34 -3.86 4.46 2.82
N ARG A 35 -3.50 5.60 2.24
CA ARG A 35 -2.20 5.81 1.58
C ARG A 35 -1.03 5.84 2.55
N LEU A 36 -1.20 6.37 3.76
CA LEU A 36 -0.17 6.29 4.80
C LEU A 36 -0.01 4.87 5.34
N ILE A 37 -1.11 4.12 5.47
CA ILE A 37 -1.11 2.77 6.02
C ILE A 37 -0.65 1.73 4.99
N SER A 38 -0.96 1.91 3.69
CA SER A 38 -0.67 0.93 2.64
C SER A 38 0.79 0.49 2.61
N PRO A 39 1.80 1.38 2.67
CA PRO A 39 3.21 0.96 2.70
C PRO A 39 3.56 0.01 3.84
N TYR A 40 2.81 0.01 4.95
CA TYR A 40 3.09 -0.84 6.11
C TYR A 40 2.18 -2.07 6.19
N PHE A 41 0.90 -1.94 5.85
CA PHE A 41 -0.10 -3.00 6.04
C PHE A 41 -0.85 -3.43 4.76
N GLY A 42 -0.54 -2.83 3.61
CA GLY A 42 -1.15 -3.13 2.32
C GLY A 42 -2.54 -2.52 2.17
N ASN A 43 -3.23 -2.88 1.09
CA ASN A 43 -4.56 -2.37 0.78
C ASN A 43 -5.67 -3.38 1.15
N THR A 44 -5.68 -3.86 2.39
CA THR A 44 -6.57 -4.95 2.82
C THR A 44 -7.93 -4.47 3.33
N LEU A 45 -8.90 -5.39 3.41
CA LEU A 45 -10.20 -5.15 4.07
C LEU A 45 -10.06 -4.63 5.51
N PHE A 46 -9.01 -5.05 6.23
CA PHE A 46 -8.75 -4.59 7.61
C PHE A 46 -8.32 -3.13 7.67
N VAL A 47 -7.58 -2.65 6.67
CA VAL A 47 -7.18 -1.24 6.55
C VAL A 47 -8.41 -0.36 6.32
N TRP A 48 -9.21 -0.68 5.31
CA TRP A 48 -10.45 0.07 5.02
C TRP A 48 -11.45 0.01 6.17
N GLY A 49 -11.67 -1.18 6.75
CA GLY A 49 -12.57 -1.36 7.88
C GLY A 49 -12.14 -0.54 9.10
N SER A 50 -10.82 -0.46 9.36
CA SER A 50 -10.26 0.35 10.45
C SER A 50 -10.46 1.84 10.20
N LEU A 51 -10.13 2.33 9.01
CA LEU A 51 -10.23 3.76 8.67
C LEU A 51 -11.68 4.26 8.74
N ILE A 52 -12.61 3.55 8.10
CA ILE A 52 -14.03 3.89 8.10
C ILE A 52 -14.59 3.76 9.52
N GLY A 53 -14.30 2.65 10.20
CA GLY A 53 -14.80 2.37 11.54
C GLY A 53 -14.37 3.43 12.56
N ILE A 54 -13.10 3.83 12.55
CA ILE A 54 -12.58 4.86 13.46
C ILE A 54 -13.09 6.24 13.08
N THR A 55 -13.15 6.58 11.79
CA THR A 55 -13.69 7.88 11.33
C THR A 55 -15.15 8.05 11.75
N LEU A 56 -16.00 7.05 11.51
CA LEU A 56 -17.40 7.08 11.92
C LEU A 56 -17.57 7.12 13.44
N THR A 57 -16.71 6.40 14.18
CA THR A 57 -16.70 6.44 15.65
C THR A 57 -16.36 7.83 16.16
N GLY A 58 -15.29 8.44 15.62
CA GLY A 58 -14.88 9.80 15.94
C GLY A 58 -15.99 10.80 15.64
N LEU A 59 -16.54 10.80 14.43
CA LEU A 59 -17.64 11.67 14.03
C LEU A 59 -18.87 11.51 14.95
N SER A 60 -19.31 10.28 15.22
CA SER A 60 -20.45 9.99 16.09
C SER A 60 -20.24 10.53 17.51
N ALA A 61 -19.08 10.25 18.10
CA ALA A 61 -18.70 10.77 19.42
C ALA A 61 -18.61 12.31 19.40
N GLY A 62 -18.08 12.89 18.31
CA GLY A 62 -17.99 14.32 18.08
C GLY A 62 -19.35 15.00 17.99
N TYR A 63 -20.30 14.42 17.24
CA TYR A 63 -21.68 14.92 17.16
C TYR A 63 -22.37 14.94 18.53
N SER A 64 -22.23 13.85 19.28
CA SER A 64 -22.81 13.72 20.63
C SER A 64 -22.18 14.70 21.62
N TYR A 65 -20.85 14.80 21.64
CA TYR A 65 -20.12 15.74 22.48
C TYR A 65 -20.43 17.19 22.11
N GLY A 66 -20.35 17.52 20.82
CA GLY A 66 -20.63 18.84 20.27
C GLY A 66 -22.06 19.29 20.56
N GLY A 67 -23.04 18.39 20.41
CA GLY A 67 -24.44 18.66 20.77
C GLY A 67 -24.59 19.06 22.23
N LYS A 68 -24.11 18.22 23.16
CA LYS A 68 -24.18 18.49 24.60
C LYS A 68 -23.44 19.75 25.02
N LYS A 69 -22.23 19.99 24.48
CA LYS A 69 -21.39 21.12 24.87
C LYS A 69 -21.88 22.44 24.27
N SER A 70 -22.38 22.42 23.04
CA SER A 70 -22.94 23.60 22.39
C SER A 70 -24.26 24.06 23.03
N ASP A 71 -25.03 23.15 23.63
CA ASP A 71 -26.22 23.50 24.43
C ASP A 71 -25.90 24.30 25.70
N GLN A 72 -24.73 24.05 26.31
CA GLN A 72 -24.32 24.75 27.54
C GLN A 72 -23.86 26.19 27.23
N LYS A 73 -22.91 26.33 26.30
CA LYS A 73 -22.30 27.63 25.93
C LYS A 73 -21.69 27.55 24.54
N ALA A 74 -22.52 27.73 23.50
CA ALA A 74 -22.02 27.89 22.14
C ALA A 74 -21.28 29.23 22.01
N SER A 75 -19.99 29.18 21.68
CA SER A 75 -19.20 30.36 21.36
C SER A 75 -18.40 30.15 20.09
N TYR A 76 -18.20 31.22 19.31
CA TYR A 76 -17.36 31.15 18.11
C TYR A 76 -15.89 30.84 18.42
N GLN A 77 -15.43 31.20 19.63
CA GLN A 77 -14.10 30.85 20.10
C GLN A 77 -13.94 29.35 20.32
N THR A 78 -14.91 28.71 20.99
CA THR A 78 -14.89 27.24 21.19
C THR A 78 -15.00 26.52 19.85
N PHE A 79 -15.89 26.98 18.96
CA PHE A 79 -16.02 26.46 17.60
C PHE A 79 -14.68 26.51 16.85
N SER A 80 -14.01 27.67 16.86
CA SER A 80 -12.73 27.83 16.17
C SER A 80 -11.61 27.04 16.83
N LEU A 81 -11.65 26.87 18.15
CA LEU A 81 -10.66 26.07 18.87
C LEU A 81 -10.74 24.59 18.51
N LEU A 82 -11.94 24.04 18.30
CA LEU A 82 -12.11 22.66 17.84
C LEU A 82 -11.40 22.43 16.51
N ILE A 83 -11.60 23.34 15.55
CA ILE A 83 -10.95 23.29 14.23
C ILE A 83 -9.43 23.48 14.36
N PHE A 84 -8.99 24.43 15.18
CA PHE A 84 -7.56 24.67 15.41
C PHE A 84 -6.85 23.46 16.01
N ILE A 85 -7.44 22.83 17.04
CA ILE A 85 -6.86 21.63 17.67
C ILE A 85 -6.87 20.46 16.68
N ALA A 86 -7.93 20.30 15.88
CA ALA A 86 -7.98 19.29 14.84
C ALA A 86 -6.82 19.46 13.83
N GLY A 87 -6.64 20.67 13.27
CA GLY A 87 -5.55 20.96 12.33
C GLY A 87 -4.16 20.80 12.96
N SER A 88 -3.99 21.23 14.22
CA SER A 88 -2.73 21.06 14.96
C SER A 88 -2.40 19.60 15.23
N TYR A 89 -3.43 18.79 15.55
CA TYR A 89 -3.26 17.36 15.75
C TYR A 89 -2.99 16.63 14.44
N THR A 90 -3.64 17.02 13.34
CA THR A 90 -3.32 16.50 12.01
C THR A 90 -1.85 16.73 11.66
N LEU A 91 -1.32 17.94 11.93
CA LEU A 91 0.10 18.22 11.74
C LEU A 91 0.98 17.31 12.61
N LEU A 92 0.66 17.19 13.91
CA LEU A 92 1.42 16.36 14.85
C LEU A 92 1.41 14.88 14.44
N SER A 93 0.23 14.34 14.13
CA SER A 93 0.07 12.93 13.73
C SER A 93 0.74 12.63 12.39
N THR A 94 0.78 13.59 11.45
CA THR A 94 1.54 13.46 10.19
C THR A 94 3.04 13.39 10.48
N LEU A 95 3.57 14.30 11.31
CA LEU A 95 4.99 14.30 11.70
C LEU A 95 5.41 13.03 12.46
N LEU A 96 4.50 12.45 13.22
CA LEU A 96 4.73 11.25 14.02
C LEU A 96 4.37 9.94 13.30
N ALA A 97 3.81 9.99 12.08
CA ALA A 97 3.25 8.82 11.41
C ALA A 97 4.28 7.69 11.29
N ALA A 98 5.48 8.00 10.79
CA ALA A 98 6.57 7.03 10.65
C ALA A 98 6.98 6.40 12.00
N GLU A 99 7.04 7.20 13.07
CA GLU A 99 7.41 6.72 14.40
C GLU A 99 6.31 5.85 15.03
N ILE A 100 5.05 6.20 14.80
CA ILE A 100 3.91 5.38 15.22
C ILE A 100 3.98 4.01 14.53
N PHE A 101 4.28 3.97 13.22
CA PHE A 101 4.47 2.70 12.51
C PHE A 101 5.61 1.88 13.09
N LYS A 102 6.79 2.47 13.33
CA LYS A 102 7.93 1.78 13.94
C LYS A 102 7.55 1.13 15.28
N ILE A 103 6.79 1.83 16.11
CA ILE A 103 6.31 1.31 17.40
C ILE A 103 5.35 0.12 17.19
N ILE A 104 4.38 0.24 16.27
CA ILE A 104 3.42 -0.84 15.99
C ILE A 104 4.13 -2.11 15.48
N LEU A 105 5.14 -1.93 14.62
CA LEU A 105 5.96 -3.02 14.12
C LEU A 105 6.80 -3.66 15.23
N LEU A 106 7.42 -2.86 16.11
CA LEU A 106 8.20 -3.34 17.25
C LEU A 106 7.37 -4.25 18.18
N PHE A 107 6.09 -3.93 18.37
CA PHE A 107 5.17 -4.72 19.18
C PHE A 107 4.53 -5.91 18.45
N LYS A 108 4.87 -6.15 17.17
CA LYS A 108 4.37 -7.27 16.35
C LYS A 108 2.84 -7.40 16.37
N ILE A 109 2.14 -6.27 16.22
CA ILE A 109 0.68 -6.19 16.36
C ILE A 109 -0.09 -6.82 15.15
N GLY A 110 0.63 -7.22 14.09
CA GLY A 110 0.08 -7.93 12.94
C GLY A 110 -0.73 -7.03 11.99
N GLU A 111 -1.10 -7.57 10.83
CA GLU A 111 -1.77 -6.83 9.73
C GLU A 111 -3.26 -6.61 9.98
N ILE A 112 -3.86 -7.34 10.90
CA ILE A 112 -5.26 -7.15 11.30
C ILE A 112 -5.41 -5.98 12.26
N TYR A 113 -4.63 -5.96 13.35
CA TYR A 113 -4.81 -4.98 14.42
C TYR A 113 -3.89 -3.76 14.29
N GLY A 114 -2.79 -3.86 13.54
CA GLY A 114 -1.88 -2.75 13.27
C GLY A 114 -2.58 -1.54 12.61
N PRO A 115 -3.34 -1.73 11.52
CA PRO A 115 -4.13 -0.66 10.90
C PRO A 115 -5.14 -0.03 11.85
N LEU A 116 -5.75 -0.82 12.74
CA LEU A 116 -6.72 -0.33 13.71
C LEU A 116 -6.07 0.63 14.70
N ILE A 117 -4.94 0.25 15.30
CA ILE A 117 -4.22 1.10 16.24
C ILE A 117 -3.70 2.37 15.55
N PHE A 118 -3.13 2.23 14.35
CA PHE A 118 -2.68 3.40 13.59
C PHE A 118 -3.86 4.34 13.31
N SER A 119 -4.99 3.82 12.84
CA SER A 119 -6.20 4.60 12.55
C SER A 119 -6.73 5.31 13.81
N ILE A 120 -6.68 4.66 14.98
CA ILE A 120 -7.05 5.29 16.26
C ILE A 120 -6.17 6.51 16.54
N VAL A 121 -4.85 6.35 16.44
CA VAL A 121 -3.91 7.46 16.73
C VAL A 121 -4.02 8.55 15.66
N PHE A 122 -4.15 8.18 14.39
CA PHE A 122 -4.14 9.14 13.29
C PHE A 122 -5.47 9.88 13.12
N LEU A 123 -6.61 9.18 13.16
CA LEU A 123 -7.92 9.73 12.75
C LEU A 123 -8.88 10.03 13.89
N LEU A 124 -8.82 9.34 15.03
CA LEU A 124 -9.88 9.44 16.04
C LEU A 124 -10.03 10.87 16.58
N VAL A 125 -8.91 11.51 16.93
CA VAL A 125 -8.91 12.87 17.48
C VAL A 125 -9.38 13.91 16.47
N PRO A 126 -8.82 14.02 15.24
CA PRO A 126 -9.27 15.03 14.30
C PRO A 126 -10.72 14.82 13.88
N THR A 127 -11.16 13.58 13.63
CA THR A 127 -12.54 13.29 13.22
C THR A 127 -13.54 13.55 14.36
N PHE A 128 -13.17 13.28 15.61
CA PHE A 128 -13.95 13.66 16.79
C PHE A 128 -14.15 15.17 16.90
N LEU A 129 -13.07 15.94 16.78
CA LEU A 129 -13.11 17.39 16.91
C LEU A 129 -13.88 18.03 15.74
N LEU A 130 -13.65 17.56 14.51
CA LEU A 130 -14.37 18.03 13.32
C LEU A 130 -15.85 17.61 13.34
N GLY A 131 -16.19 16.44 13.87
CA GLY A 131 -17.58 16.03 14.11
C GLY A 131 -18.31 16.99 15.07
N ALA A 132 -17.63 17.50 16.09
CA ALA A 132 -18.21 18.47 17.01
C ALA A 132 -18.48 19.85 16.38
N VAL A 133 -17.89 20.18 15.22
CA VAL A 133 -18.04 21.49 14.55
C VAL A 133 -19.49 21.76 14.14
N THR A 134 -20.17 20.77 13.55
CA THR A 134 -21.53 20.96 13.00
C THR A 134 -22.57 21.31 14.08
N PRO A 135 -22.65 20.62 15.24
CA PRO A 135 -23.53 21.05 16.33
C PRO A 135 -23.28 22.49 16.83
N PHE A 136 -22.01 22.90 16.98
CA PHE A 136 -21.69 24.27 17.35
C PHE A 136 -22.09 25.27 16.27
N ALA A 137 -21.86 24.95 15.00
CA ALA A 137 -22.30 25.76 13.85
C ALA A 137 -23.82 25.95 13.85
N ILE A 138 -24.59 24.91 14.15
CA ILE A 138 -26.05 24.97 14.24
C ILE A 138 -26.48 25.94 15.35
N LYS A 139 -25.89 25.82 16.55
CA LYS A 139 -26.24 26.71 17.67
C LYS A 139 -25.87 28.16 17.40
N LEU A 140 -24.69 28.42 16.84
CA LEU A 140 -24.25 29.77 16.47
C LEU A 140 -25.07 30.37 15.32
N SER A 141 -25.64 29.53 14.45
CA SER A 141 -26.42 29.98 13.30
C SER A 141 -27.93 30.10 13.56
N THR A 142 -28.43 29.55 14.66
CA THR A 142 -29.87 29.50 14.96
C THR A 142 -30.33 30.78 15.64
N LYS A 143 -31.13 31.58 14.92
CA LYS A 143 -31.76 32.81 15.45
C LYS A 143 -33.14 32.58 16.07
N SER A 144 -33.80 31.47 15.75
CA SER A 144 -35.13 31.12 16.24
C SER A 144 -35.32 29.61 16.27
N MET A 145 -36.04 29.13 17.28
CA MET A 145 -36.43 27.71 17.38
C MET A 145 -37.29 27.24 16.21
N LYS A 146 -37.97 28.15 15.48
CA LYS A 146 -38.79 27.79 14.31
C LYS A 146 -37.95 27.35 13.10
N THR A 147 -36.73 27.84 12.95
CA THR A 147 -35.87 27.58 11.78
C THR A 147 -34.73 26.61 12.08
N ILE A 148 -34.69 26.03 13.30
CA ILE A 148 -33.56 25.20 13.75
C ILE A 148 -33.33 23.98 12.85
N GLY A 149 -34.42 23.31 12.43
CA GLY A 149 -34.34 22.16 11.51
C GLY A 149 -33.80 22.53 10.13
N GLN A 150 -34.22 23.68 9.59
CA GLN A 150 -33.73 24.17 8.29
C GLN A 150 -32.26 24.58 8.37
N THR A 151 -31.84 25.26 9.44
CA THR A 151 -30.44 25.63 9.67
C THR A 151 -29.57 24.39 9.81
N ALA A 152 -30.03 23.39 10.58
CA ALA A 152 -29.34 22.11 10.73
C ALA A 152 -29.20 21.39 9.38
N GLY A 153 -30.29 21.21 8.64
CA GLY A 153 -30.27 20.56 7.33
C GLY A 153 -29.32 21.24 6.35
N ASN A 154 -29.34 22.58 6.28
CA ASN A 154 -28.43 23.34 5.41
C ASN A 154 -26.95 23.16 5.78
N LEU A 155 -26.62 23.15 7.07
CA LEU A 155 -25.24 22.98 7.53
C LEU A 155 -24.74 21.54 7.33
N TYR A 156 -25.59 20.54 7.57
CA TYR A 156 -25.27 19.15 7.23
C TYR A 156 -25.05 18.97 5.74
N SER A 157 -25.96 19.48 4.91
CA SER A 157 -25.81 19.46 3.45
C SER A 157 -24.50 20.11 3.01
N LEU A 158 -24.14 21.27 3.57
CA LEU A 158 -22.90 21.94 3.23
C LEU A 158 -21.65 21.15 3.66
N SER A 159 -21.68 20.52 4.83
CA SER A 159 -20.62 19.61 5.27
C SER A 159 -20.48 18.44 4.31
N THR A 160 -21.59 17.83 3.88
CA THR A 160 -21.59 16.72 2.92
C THR A 160 -21.06 17.16 1.55
N VAL A 161 -21.43 18.35 1.06
CA VAL A 161 -20.86 18.91 -0.18
C VAL A 161 -19.36 19.13 -0.04
N GLY A 162 -18.90 19.61 1.12
CA GLY A 162 -17.48 19.69 1.47
C GLY A 162 -16.80 18.33 1.40
N SER A 163 -17.39 17.31 2.03
CA SER A 163 -16.90 15.92 1.99
C SER A 163 -16.78 15.38 0.56
N ILE A 164 -17.82 15.56 -0.27
CA ILE A 164 -17.80 15.16 -1.68
C ILE A 164 -16.66 15.86 -2.44
N PHE A 165 -16.54 17.18 -2.26
CA PHE A 165 -15.46 17.95 -2.88
C PHE A 165 -14.08 17.49 -2.41
N GLY A 166 -13.91 17.28 -1.10
CA GLY A 166 -12.67 16.79 -0.50
C GLY A 166 -12.28 15.42 -1.06
N THR A 167 -13.23 14.49 -1.17
CA THR A 167 -13.00 13.17 -1.77
C THR A 167 -12.53 13.28 -3.21
N PHE A 168 -13.26 13.99 -4.08
CA PHE A 168 -12.89 14.07 -5.49
C PHE A 168 -11.56 14.78 -5.72
N VAL A 169 -11.35 15.91 -5.06
CA VAL A 169 -10.13 16.69 -5.22
C VAL A 169 -8.93 15.93 -4.65
N THR A 170 -9.07 15.28 -3.51
CA THR A 170 -7.96 14.50 -2.92
C THR A 170 -7.61 13.31 -3.79
N THR A 171 -8.59 12.46 -4.12
CA THR A 171 -8.33 11.18 -4.81
C THR A 171 -7.96 11.34 -6.28
N PHE A 172 -8.66 12.18 -7.04
CA PHE A 172 -8.50 12.24 -8.50
C PHE A 172 -7.56 13.34 -8.98
N ILE A 173 -7.24 14.32 -8.13
CA ILE A 173 -6.43 15.48 -8.54
C ILE A 173 -5.16 15.56 -7.69
N LEU A 174 -5.28 15.61 -6.37
CA LEU A 174 -4.12 15.87 -5.51
C LEU A 174 -3.19 14.66 -5.42
N VAL A 175 -3.70 13.48 -5.07
CA VAL A 175 -2.86 12.27 -4.89
C VAL A 175 -2.02 11.93 -6.13
N PRO A 176 -2.54 12.02 -7.37
CA PRO A 176 -1.73 11.72 -8.56
C PRO A 176 -0.68 12.78 -8.92
N ILE A 177 -0.82 14.02 -8.42
CA ILE A 177 0.02 15.16 -8.83
C ILE A 177 0.98 15.56 -7.70
N VAL A 178 0.59 15.33 -6.46
CA VAL A 178 1.24 15.83 -5.24
C VAL A 178 1.35 14.68 -4.24
N GLY A 179 2.53 14.47 -3.67
CA GLY A 179 2.76 13.42 -2.67
C GLY A 179 1.86 13.54 -1.43
N VAL A 180 1.57 12.41 -0.80
CA VAL A 180 0.58 12.26 0.28
C VAL A 180 0.86 13.22 1.45
N ASP A 181 2.12 13.33 1.85
CA ASP A 181 2.56 14.17 2.97
C ASP A 181 2.24 15.66 2.76
N ILE A 182 2.47 16.17 1.54
CA ILE A 182 2.19 17.57 1.20
C ILE A 182 0.70 17.87 1.32
N ILE A 183 -0.16 16.91 0.94
CA ILE A 183 -1.62 17.06 1.06
C ILE A 183 -2.02 17.12 2.53
N LEU A 184 -1.45 16.25 3.38
CA LEU A 184 -1.71 16.24 4.82
C LEU A 184 -1.26 17.54 5.51
N TYR A 185 -0.05 18.02 5.20
CA TYR A 185 0.42 19.32 5.65
C TYR A 185 -0.51 20.45 5.19
N SER A 186 -0.96 20.41 3.93
CA SER A 186 -1.90 21.40 3.38
C SER A 186 -3.25 21.39 4.10
N ILE A 187 -3.82 20.22 4.39
CA ILE A 187 -5.05 20.10 5.19
C ILE A 187 -4.85 20.70 6.58
N SER A 188 -3.71 20.42 7.23
CA SER A 188 -3.41 20.97 8.56
C SER A 188 -3.37 22.50 8.54
N VAL A 189 -2.72 23.10 7.53
CA VAL A 189 -2.62 24.55 7.35
C VAL A 189 -3.99 25.17 7.07
N ILE A 190 -4.78 24.57 6.18
CA ILE A 190 -6.13 25.05 5.84
C ILE A 190 -7.02 25.06 7.08
N LEU A 191 -7.00 24.01 7.90
CA LEU A 191 -7.75 23.94 9.15
C LEU A 191 -7.29 25.03 10.13
N ILE A 192 -5.98 25.15 10.37
CA ILE A 192 -5.42 26.16 11.28
C ILE A 192 -5.79 27.58 10.81
N ILE A 193 -5.61 27.89 9.53
CA ILE A 193 -5.93 29.20 8.94
C ILE A 193 -7.43 29.51 9.08
N SER A 194 -8.29 28.54 8.78
CA SER A 194 -9.74 28.73 8.88
C SER A 194 -10.17 29.09 10.31
N ALA A 195 -9.45 28.62 11.33
CA ALA A 195 -9.73 28.91 12.74
C ALA A 195 -9.20 30.26 13.25
N ILE A 196 -8.26 30.91 12.54
CA ILE A 196 -7.52 32.10 13.01
C ILE A 196 -8.44 33.21 13.50
N MET A 197 -9.58 33.44 12.83
CA MET A 197 -10.45 34.56 13.16
C MET A 197 -11.12 34.44 14.54
N GLY A 198 -11.37 33.22 15.04
CA GLY A 198 -12.07 32.99 16.31
C GLY A 198 -11.18 32.66 17.51
N ILE A 199 -9.89 32.41 17.30
CA ILE A 199 -8.94 32.09 18.39
C ILE A 199 -8.35 33.34 19.05
N SER A 200 -7.85 33.20 20.27
CA SER A 200 -7.26 34.29 21.07
C SER A 200 -5.91 34.76 20.49
N LYS A 201 -5.47 35.98 20.87
CA LYS A 201 -4.20 36.56 20.38
C LYS A 201 -2.99 35.67 20.67
N GLN A 202 -2.95 35.01 21.83
CA GLN A 202 -1.87 34.10 22.20
C GLN A 202 -1.84 32.86 21.30
N ILE A 203 -3.01 32.26 21.04
CA ILE A 203 -3.13 31.07 20.18
C ILE A 203 -2.79 31.43 18.72
N LYS A 204 -3.03 32.67 18.27
CA LYS A 204 -2.60 33.11 16.93
C LYS A 204 -1.09 33.05 16.72
N VAL A 205 -0.30 33.34 17.75
CA VAL A 205 1.17 33.21 17.66
C VAL A 205 1.55 31.75 17.46
N ILE A 206 0.92 30.85 18.23
CA ILE A 206 1.12 29.40 18.07
C ILE A 206 0.68 28.95 16.67
N ALA A 207 -0.45 29.42 16.17
CA ALA A 207 -0.93 29.11 14.83
C ALA A 207 0.07 29.50 13.73
N ILE A 208 0.69 30.67 13.83
CA ILE A 208 1.73 31.11 12.89
C ILE A 208 2.95 30.18 12.97
N ILE A 209 3.40 29.82 14.17
CA ILE A 209 4.52 28.89 14.35
C ILE A 209 4.20 27.53 13.72
N LEU A 210 3.00 26.98 13.96
CA LEU A 210 2.59 25.69 13.39
C LEU A 210 2.46 25.73 11.86
N ILE A 211 2.00 26.85 11.28
CA ILE A 211 1.98 27.03 9.82
C ILE A 211 3.41 27.04 9.27
N CYS A 212 4.32 27.79 9.90
CA CYS A 212 5.73 27.82 9.49
C CYS A 212 6.37 26.43 9.59
N ILE A 213 6.08 25.69 10.66
CA ILE A 213 6.52 24.31 10.84
C ILE A 213 5.98 23.44 9.71
N SER A 214 4.68 23.50 9.43
CA SER A 214 4.07 22.69 8.37
C SER A 214 4.66 23.00 7.00
N MET A 215 4.93 24.28 6.70
CA MET A 215 5.57 24.70 5.46
C MET A 215 7.03 24.24 5.38
N TYR A 216 7.77 24.33 6.49
CA TYR A 216 9.15 23.85 6.56
C TYR A 216 9.20 22.33 6.37
N SER A 217 8.36 21.57 7.08
CA SER A 217 8.26 20.12 6.94
C SER A 217 7.88 19.72 5.52
N ALA A 218 6.94 20.41 4.87
CA ALA A 218 6.61 20.15 3.47
C ALA A 218 7.80 20.32 2.49
N ILE A 219 8.80 21.14 2.84
CA ILE A 219 9.99 21.40 2.01
C ILE A 219 11.14 20.44 2.36
N PHE A 220 11.33 20.11 3.65
CA PHE A 220 12.52 19.41 4.16
C PHE A 220 12.30 17.93 4.50
N VAL A 221 11.10 17.38 4.34
CA VAL A 221 10.83 15.95 4.58
C VAL A 221 11.52 15.04 3.54
N GLN A 222 12.02 15.57 2.43
CA GLN A 222 12.71 14.79 1.39
C GLN A 222 14.19 15.15 1.27
N ALA A 223 14.99 14.89 2.31
CA ALA A 223 16.39 14.56 2.02
C ALA A 223 16.39 13.08 1.61
N PRO A 224 16.70 12.73 0.35
CA PRO A 224 16.75 11.34 -0.06
C PRO A 224 17.77 10.63 0.85
N LEU A 225 17.36 9.50 1.42
CA LEU A 225 18.29 8.58 2.06
C LEU A 225 19.40 8.26 1.06
N ALA A 226 20.64 8.16 1.54
CA ALA A 226 21.78 7.84 0.69
C ALA A 226 21.47 6.58 -0.13
N GLY A 227 21.65 6.64 -1.45
CA GLY A 227 21.35 5.54 -2.36
C GLY A 227 19.99 5.62 -3.07
N ILE A 228 19.04 6.46 -2.63
CA ILE A 228 17.78 6.63 -3.38
C ILE A 228 18.06 7.38 -4.70
N VAL A 229 17.80 6.71 -5.82
CA VAL A 229 17.93 7.22 -7.19
C VAL A 229 16.62 7.89 -7.64
N PHE A 230 15.49 7.29 -7.28
CA PHE A 230 14.16 7.76 -7.68
C PHE A 230 13.13 7.39 -6.62
N GLU A 231 12.16 8.28 -6.41
CA GLU A 231 11.06 8.09 -5.47
C GLU A 231 9.78 8.72 -6.03
N LYS A 232 8.66 7.99 -5.99
CA LYS A 232 7.36 8.47 -6.43
C LYS A 232 6.21 7.71 -5.78
N ASP A 233 5.18 8.43 -5.31
CA ASP A 233 3.87 7.82 -5.00
C ASP A 233 3.09 7.63 -6.30
N THR A 234 2.73 6.38 -6.62
CA THR A 234 1.93 6.01 -7.79
C THR A 234 0.46 5.85 -7.41
N GLN A 235 -0.38 5.47 -8.37
CA GLN A 235 -1.76 5.11 -8.09
C GLN A 235 -1.88 3.84 -7.21
N TYR A 236 -0.87 2.97 -7.23
CA TYR A 236 -0.88 1.67 -6.57
C TYR A 236 0.05 1.65 -5.35
N HIS A 237 1.31 2.06 -5.52
CA HIS A 237 2.38 1.87 -4.54
C HIS A 237 3.22 3.14 -4.32
N ARG A 238 3.97 3.18 -3.22
CA ARG A 238 5.16 4.05 -3.11
C ARG A 238 6.34 3.35 -3.77
N LEU A 239 6.77 3.89 -4.90
CA LEU A 239 7.87 3.37 -5.71
C LEU A 239 9.18 4.04 -5.33
N LEU A 240 10.19 3.22 -5.04
CA LEU A 240 11.55 3.62 -4.76
C LEU A 240 12.54 2.83 -5.64
N VAL A 241 13.51 3.52 -6.20
CA VAL A 241 14.68 2.93 -6.84
C VAL A 241 15.89 3.26 -5.98
N HIS A 242 16.59 2.23 -5.52
CA HIS A 242 17.70 2.36 -4.59
C HIS A 242 18.95 1.65 -5.09
N ASP A 243 20.07 2.35 -5.11
CA ASP A 243 21.40 1.81 -5.42
C ASP A 243 22.16 1.51 -4.13
N ASP A 244 22.55 0.26 -3.94
CA ASP A 244 23.49 -0.10 -2.89
C ASP A 244 24.92 0.13 -3.36
N SER A 245 25.60 1.11 -2.76
CA SER A 245 26.99 1.46 -3.08
C SER A 245 28.03 0.37 -2.79
N VAL A 246 27.69 -0.65 -1.99
CA VAL A 246 28.60 -1.75 -1.61
C VAL A 246 28.45 -2.93 -2.56
N THR A 247 27.21 -3.33 -2.84
CA THR A 247 26.92 -4.49 -3.70
C THR A 247 26.74 -4.12 -5.18
N ASN A 248 26.65 -2.82 -5.49
CA ASN A 248 26.35 -2.29 -6.82
C ASN A 248 25.03 -2.84 -7.41
N ILE A 249 24.10 -3.21 -6.53
CA ILE A 249 22.77 -3.70 -6.90
C ILE A 249 21.77 -2.54 -6.82
N ARG A 250 21.07 -2.34 -7.93
CA ARG A 250 19.87 -1.49 -7.99
C ARG A 250 18.64 -2.29 -7.63
N THR A 251 17.85 -1.79 -6.69
CA THR A 251 16.65 -2.46 -6.18
C THR A 251 15.42 -1.61 -6.49
N LEU A 252 14.36 -2.27 -6.99
CA LEU A 252 13.00 -1.72 -7.01
C LEU A 252 12.31 -2.08 -5.70
N ILE A 253 11.89 -1.07 -4.96
CA ILE A 253 11.17 -1.23 -3.70
C ILE A 253 9.77 -0.62 -3.89
N LEU A 254 8.72 -1.41 -3.68
CA LEU A 254 7.33 -0.95 -3.68
C LEU A 254 6.73 -1.16 -2.29
N ASP A 255 6.16 -0.12 -1.69
CA ASP A 255 5.52 -0.20 -0.37
C ASP A 255 6.41 -0.88 0.69
N ASN A 256 7.71 -0.54 0.71
CA ASN A 256 8.78 -1.09 1.54
C ASN A 256 9.13 -2.58 1.33
N ASN A 257 8.62 -3.24 0.30
CA ASN A 257 9.01 -4.61 -0.07
C ASN A 257 10.02 -4.58 -1.20
N PHE A 258 10.99 -5.50 -1.16
CA PHE A 258 11.96 -5.69 -2.22
C PHE A 258 11.31 -6.47 -3.37
N HIS A 259 10.91 -5.77 -4.44
CA HIS A 259 10.21 -6.39 -5.57
C HIS A 259 11.17 -6.95 -6.62
N SER A 260 12.25 -6.21 -6.90
CA SER A 260 13.19 -6.61 -7.94
C SER A 260 14.58 -6.07 -7.69
N ALA A 261 15.58 -6.71 -8.30
CA ALA A 261 16.96 -6.29 -8.24
C ALA A 261 17.64 -6.48 -9.61
N MET A 262 18.55 -5.58 -9.90
CA MET A 262 19.39 -5.59 -11.09
C MET A 262 20.81 -5.23 -10.69
N ASP A 263 21.76 -6.06 -11.09
CA ASP A 263 23.18 -5.75 -10.98
C ASP A 263 23.56 -4.66 -12.00
N LEU A 264 24.29 -3.64 -11.55
CA LEU A 264 24.68 -2.51 -12.40
C LEU A 264 25.89 -2.83 -13.31
N ASP A 265 26.71 -3.82 -12.96
CA ASP A 265 27.86 -4.30 -13.73
C ASP A 265 27.43 -5.32 -14.80
N ASP A 266 26.51 -6.24 -14.46
CA ASP A 266 25.86 -7.15 -15.40
C ASP A 266 24.33 -7.12 -15.28
N ARG A 267 23.70 -6.33 -16.16
CA ARG A 267 22.25 -6.04 -16.14
C ARG A 267 21.36 -7.24 -16.46
N HIS A 268 21.92 -8.32 -16.98
CA HIS A 268 21.22 -9.57 -17.28
C HIS A 268 21.49 -10.66 -16.24
N ARG A 269 22.35 -10.40 -15.25
CA ARG A 269 22.59 -11.34 -14.15
C ARG A 269 21.31 -11.52 -13.33
N ILE A 270 20.99 -12.79 -13.07
CA ILE A 270 19.89 -13.14 -12.16
C ILE A 270 20.36 -12.84 -10.72
N VAL A 271 19.71 -11.88 -10.07
CA VAL A 271 20.00 -11.53 -8.67
C VAL A 271 19.14 -12.34 -7.71
N TYR A 272 17.83 -12.41 -7.94
CA TYR A 272 16.91 -13.22 -7.13
C TYR A 272 16.74 -14.61 -7.72
N GLU A 273 17.14 -15.64 -6.96
CA GLU A 273 17.20 -17.03 -7.44
C GLU A 273 15.85 -17.54 -7.95
N TYR A 274 14.73 -17.10 -7.36
CA TYR A 274 13.40 -17.55 -7.79
C TYR A 274 13.11 -17.25 -9.27
N THR A 275 13.64 -16.15 -9.81
CA THR A 275 13.42 -15.78 -11.22
C THR A 275 14.07 -16.77 -12.19
N LYS A 276 15.09 -17.51 -11.74
CA LYS A 276 15.71 -18.60 -12.49
C LYS A 276 14.72 -19.72 -12.80
N TYR A 277 13.80 -20.01 -11.88
CA TYR A 277 12.80 -21.08 -12.02
C TYR A 277 11.75 -20.76 -13.09
N PHE A 278 11.60 -19.51 -13.53
CA PHE A 278 10.72 -19.18 -14.65
C PHE A 278 11.17 -19.84 -15.95
N HIS A 279 12.46 -20.15 -16.08
CA HIS A 279 12.99 -20.89 -17.22
C HIS A 279 12.55 -22.38 -17.22
N LEU A 280 11.98 -22.89 -16.12
CA LEU A 280 11.44 -24.26 -16.09
C LEU A 280 10.41 -24.46 -17.21
N GLY A 281 9.60 -23.45 -17.56
CA GLY A 281 8.57 -23.60 -18.59
C GLY A 281 9.09 -24.04 -19.95
N LEU A 282 10.33 -23.69 -20.27
CA LEU A 282 11.02 -24.11 -21.50
C LEU A 282 11.31 -25.61 -21.52
N LEU A 283 11.45 -26.24 -20.35
CA LEU A 283 11.62 -27.69 -20.22
C LEU A 283 10.29 -28.44 -20.28
N PHE A 284 9.16 -27.78 -20.02
CA PHE A 284 7.83 -28.40 -20.04
C PHE A 284 7.12 -28.29 -21.40
N THR A 285 7.46 -27.27 -22.18
CA THR A 285 6.93 -27.00 -23.52
C THR A 285 7.84 -27.59 -24.61
N ASN A 286 7.35 -27.67 -25.85
CA ASN A 286 8.19 -27.94 -27.01
C ASN A 286 8.26 -26.68 -27.87
N ASP A 287 9.46 -26.13 -28.10
CA ASP A 287 9.67 -24.98 -28.99
C ASP A 287 8.82 -23.76 -28.61
N ALA A 288 8.93 -23.30 -27.36
CA ALA A 288 8.21 -22.11 -26.88
C ALA A 288 8.59 -20.86 -27.67
N GLN A 289 7.59 -20.12 -28.13
CA GLN A 289 7.78 -18.90 -28.94
C GLN A 289 7.10 -17.68 -28.31
N ASN A 290 5.98 -17.87 -27.61
CA ASN A 290 5.21 -16.77 -27.03
C ASN A 290 5.14 -16.91 -25.51
N VAL A 291 5.69 -15.92 -24.81
CA VAL A 291 5.74 -15.88 -23.34
C VAL A 291 4.98 -14.66 -22.85
N LEU A 292 4.10 -14.85 -21.87
CA LEU A 292 3.40 -13.76 -21.19
C LEU A 292 3.87 -13.67 -19.75
N PHE A 293 4.36 -12.51 -19.33
CA PHE A 293 4.56 -12.18 -17.92
C PHE A 293 3.39 -11.33 -17.41
N ILE A 294 2.70 -11.82 -16.39
CA ILE A 294 1.72 -11.06 -15.62
C ILE A 294 2.42 -10.55 -14.37
N GLY A 295 2.69 -9.24 -14.34
CA GLY A 295 3.62 -8.60 -13.41
C GLY A 295 4.99 -8.35 -14.06
N GLY A 296 5.57 -7.17 -13.81
CA GLY A 296 6.81 -6.72 -14.42
C GLY A 296 7.79 -6.08 -13.44
N GLY A 297 7.81 -6.49 -12.17
CA GLY A 297 8.65 -5.88 -11.12
C GLY A 297 10.12 -5.77 -11.54
N GLY A 298 10.58 -4.56 -11.87
CA GLY A 298 11.95 -4.27 -12.35
C GLY A 298 12.36 -4.97 -13.66
N PHE A 299 11.44 -5.71 -14.29
CA PHE A 299 11.60 -6.42 -15.57
C PHE A 299 12.82 -7.37 -15.65
N SER A 300 13.36 -7.83 -14.53
CA SER A 300 14.58 -8.67 -14.52
C SER A 300 14.38 -9.99 -15.28
N ALA A 301 13.26 -10.69 -15.05
CA ALA A 301 12.95 -11.92 -15.78
C ALA A 301 12.59 -11.68 -17.27
N PRO A 302 11.67 -10.76 -17.63
CA PRO A 302 11.41 -10.43 -19.03
C PRO A 302 12.67 -10.04 -19.82
N LYS A 303 13.55 -9.22 -19.25
CA LYS A 303 14.84 -8.85 -19.89
C LYS A 303 15.76 -10.05 -20.09
N LYS A 304 15.77 -11.00 -19.16
CA LYS A 304 16.60 -12.20 -19.28
C LYS A 304 16.09 -13.11 -20.38
N PHE A 305 14.78 -13.36 -20.42
CA PHE A 305 14.15 -14.10 -21.52
C PHE A 305 14.42 -13.45 -22.88
N HIS A 306 14.29 -12.12 -22.97
CA HIS A 306 14.52 -11.38 -24.21
C HIS A 306 15.97 -11.50 -24.72
N ALA A 307 16.93 -11.55 -23.78
CA ALA A 307 18.35 -11.65 -24.09
C ALA A 307 18.78 -13.08 -24.44
N ASP A 308 18.27 -14.08 -23.71
CA ASP A 308 18.67 -15.48 -23.87
C ASP A 308 17.99 -16.17 -25.05
N TYR A 309 16.76 -15.76 -25.40
CA TYR A 309 15.93 -16.43 -26.39
C TYR A 309 15.52 -15.43 -27.50
N PRO A 310 16.39 -15.18 -28.49
CA PRO A 310 16.18 -14.15 -29.51
C PRO A 310 15.01 -14.43 -30.46
N GLU A 311 14.55 -15.68 -30.54
CA GLU A 311 13.37 -16.10 -31.31
C GLU A 311 12.03 -15.83 -30.62
N MET A 312 12.00 -15.63 -29.30
CA MET A 312 10.75 -15.51 -28.55
C MET A 312 10.16 -14.09 -28.60
N ASN A 313 8.83 -14.03 -28.60
CA ASN A 313 8.02 -12.85 -28.31
C ASN A 313 7.59 -12.88 -26.84
N ILE A 314 7.78 -11.76 -26.15
CA ILE A 314 7.56 -11.61 -24.72
C ILE A 314 6.57 -10.47 -24.53
N ASP A 315 5.37 -10.82 -24.10
CA ASP A 315 4.37 -9.85 -23.65
C ASP A 315 4.52 -9.67 -22.13
N VAL A 316 4.52 -8.43 -21.65
CA VAL A 316 4.52 -8.11 -20.22
C VAL A 316 3.31 -7.25 -19.90
N VAL A 317 2.53 -7.65 -18.89
CA VAL A 317 1.37 -6.90 -18.41
C VAL A 317 1.67 -6.39 -17.02
N GLU A 318 1.85 -5.08 -16.90
CA GLU A 318 2.12 -4.39 -15.63
C GLU A 318 1.02 -3.37 -15.34
N ILE A 319 0.40 -3.46 -14.18
CA ILE A 319 -0.76 -2.62 -13.84
C ILE A 319 -0.37 -1.16 -13.59
N ASP A 320 0.87 -0.92 -13.13
CA ASP A 320 1.36 0.40 -12.77
C ASP A 320 2.25 1.00 -13.86
N LYS A 321 1.72 2.00 -14.58
CA LYS A 321 2.48 2.76 -15.60
C LYS A 321 3.77 3.40 -15.07
N ASP A 322 3.81 3.74 -13.79
CA ASP A 322 4.97 4.39 -13.18
C ASP A 322 6.08 3.36 -12.91
N VAL A 323 5.71 2.09 -12.66
CA VAL A 323 6.65 0.95 -12.63
C VAL A 323 7.21 0.67 -14.02
N VAL A 324 6.37 0.70 -15.08
CA VAL A 324 6.84 0.58 -16.47
C VAL A 324 7.85 1.68 -16.79
N SER A 325 7.50 2.94 -16.51
CA SER A 325 8.36 4.10 -16.74
C SER A 325 9.70 3.97 -15.99
N ALA A 326 9.65 3.52 -14.73
CA ALA A 326 10.85 3.28 -13.94
C ALA A 326 11.69 2.11 -14.49
N GLY A 327 11.05 1.07 -15.03
CA GLY A 327 11.70 -0.03 -15.73
C GLY A 327 12.53 0.45 -16.92
N GLU A 328 11.92 1.27 -17.77
CA GLU A 328 12.58 1.87 -18.94
C GLU A 328 13.72 2.81 -18.54
N GLU A 329 13.49 3.70 -17.58
CA GLU A 329 14.45 4.75 -17.20
C GLU A 329 15.61 4.22 -16.33
N PHE A 330 15.31 3.38 -15.33
CA PHE A 330 16.27 2.99 -14.30
C PHE A 330 16.71 1.53 -14.39
N PHE A 331 15.93 0.64 -15.01
CA PHE A 331 16.25 -0.78 -15.16
C PHE A 331 16.65 -1.18 -16.59
N PHE A 332 16.80 -0.21 -17.49
CA PHE A 332 17.28 -0.41 -18.87
C PHE A 332 16.50 -1.46 -19.64
N VAL A 333 15.17 -1.45 -19.51
CA VAL A 333 14.29 -2.31 -20.29
C VAL A 333 14.41 -1.95 -21.77
N PRO A 334 14.74 -2.91 -22.66
CA PRO A 334 14.94 -2.63 -24.07
C PRO A 334 13.59 -2.28 -24.74
N GLN A 335 13.65 -1.37 -25.70
CA GLN A 335 12.54 -1.07 -26.60
C GLN A 335 12.75 -1.91 -27.86
N ASP A 336 12.06 -3.04 -27.95
CA ASP A 336 12.17 -4.01 -29.04
C ASP A 336 10.78 -4.56 -29.37
N GLU A 337 10.50 -4.87 -30.64
CA GLU A 337 9.20 -5.39 -31.08
C GLU A 337 8.89 -6.77 -30.46
N ARG A 338 9.92 -7.49 -30.00
CA ARG A 338 9.77 -8.77 -29.31
C ARG A 338 9.48 -8.64 -27.80
N LEU A 339 9.55 -7.44 -27.24
CA LEU A 339 9.21 -7.19 -25.83
C LEU A 339 8.08 -6.15 -25.73
N GLU A 340 6.83 -6.63 -25.81
CA GLU A 340 5.65 -5.78 -25.79
C GLU A 340 5.15 -5.57 -24.36
N ILE A 341 5.21 -4.32 -23.87
CA ILE A 341 4.76 -3.98 -22.51
C ILE A 341 3.39 -3.30 -22.59
N THR A 342 2.38 -3.92 -21.96
CA THR A 342 1.03 -3.39 -21.86
C THR A 342 0.74 -2.93 -20.43
N THR A 343 0.30 -1.68 -20.25
CA THR A 343 -0.18 -1.22 -18.95
C THR A 343 -1.66 -1.58 -18.75
N ASP A 344 -1.93 -2.69 -18.07
CA ASP A 344 -3.28 -3.14 -17.74
C ASP A 344 -3.25 -4.11 -16.55
N ASP A 345 -4.42 -4.44 -16.00
CA ASP A 345 -4.54 -5.57 -15.07
C ASP A 345 -4.42 -6.89 -15.83
N GLY A 346 -3.64 -7.85 -15.33
CA GLY A 346 -3.37 -9.14 -15.99
C GLY A 346 -4.62 -9.94 -16.35
N ARG A 347 -5.63 -9.94 -15.48
CA ARG A 347 -6.91 -10.60 -15.74
C ARG A 347 -7.73 -9.87 -16.77
N ILE A 348 -7.71 -8.53 -16.75
CA ILE A 348 -8.40 -7.71 -17.75
C ILE A 348 -7.75 -7.86 -19.12
N PHE A 349 -6.41 -7.90 -19.19
CA PHE A 349 -5.66 -8.15 -20.42
C PHE A 349 -6.07 -9.48 -21.06
N LEU A 350 -6.03 -10.58 -20.29
CA LEU A 350 -6.44 -11.91 -20.77
C LEU A 350 -7.91 -11.96 -21.24
N ARG A 351 -8.80 -11.07 -20.75
CA ARG A 351 -10.18 -10.99 -21.27
C ARG A 351 -10.31 -10.24 -22.59
N LYS A 352 -9.30 -9.45 -22.97
CA LYS A 352 -9.31 -8.60 -24.17
C LYS A 352 -8.55 -9.22 -25.34
N THR A 353 -7.53 -10.01 -25.06
CA THR A 353 -6.71 -10.67 -26.08
C THR A 353 -7.30 -12.03 -26.47
N ASP A 354 -7.03 -12.45 -27.70
CA ASP A 354 -7.27 -13.82 -28.18
C ASP A 354 -5.93 -14.58 -28.37
N LYS A 355 -4.78 -13.96 -28.03
CA LYS A 355 -3.44 -14.56 -28.17
C LYS A 355 -3.32 -15.80 -27.27
N LYS A 356 -2.66 -16.85 -27.77
CA LYS A 356 -2.27 -18.03 -26.99
C LYS A 356 -0.78 -17.97 -26.67
N TYR A 357 -0.41 -18.48 -25.49
CA TYR A 357 0.96 -18.45 -24.98
C TYR A 357 1.44 -19.86 -24.64
N ASP A 358 2.72 -20.10 -24.90
CA ASP A 358 3.40 -21.34 -24.54
C ASP A 358 3.77 -21.31 -23.05
N ILE A 359 4.14 -20.13 -22.55
CA ILE A 359 4.45 -19.93 -21.14
C ILE A 359 3.72 -18.69 -20.65
N ILE A 360 2.93 -18.85 -19.59
CA ILE A 360 2.40 -17.71 -18.82
C ILE A 360 3.10 -17.72 -17.46
N VAL A 361 3.79 -16.65 -17.11
CA VAL A 361 4.41 -16.45 -15.80
C VAL A 361 3.54 -15.50 -14.98
N LEU A 362 3.08 -15.95 -13.82
CA LEU A 362 2.36 -15.13 -12.85
C LEU A 362 3.33 -14.72 -11.73
N ASP A 363 3.76 -13.46 -11.79
CA ASP A 363 4.68 -12.82 -10.85
C ASP A 363 4.16 -11.43 -10.45
N ALA A 364 2.87 -11.38 -10.09
CA ALA A 364 2.16 -10.15 -9.73
C ALA A 364 1.93 -10.08 -8.23
N TYR A 365 2.52 -9.08 -7.58
CA TYR A 365 2.43 -8.87 -6.13
C TYR A 365 1.92 -7.47 -5.80
N ASP A 366 0.99 -7.38 -4.84
CA ASP A 366 0.65 -6.10 -4.20
C ASP A 366 1.59 -5.80 -3.02
N LYS A 367 1.98 -6.86 -2.28
CA LYS A 367 3.02 -6.84 -1.24
C LYS A 367 3.77 -8.18 -1.14
N THR A 368 3.28 -9.05 -0.27
CA THR A 368 3.84 -10.37 0.06
C THR A 368 3.02 -11.50 -0.55
N TYR A 369 1.96 -11.16 -1.29
CA TYR A 369 1.03 -12.12 -1.88
C TYR A 369 0.47 -11.63 -3.21
N VAL A 370 -0.04 -12.60 -3.98
CA VAL A 370 -0.71 -12.40 -5.25
C VAL A 370 -2.13 -11.85 -5.01
N PRO A 371 -2.58 -10.78 -5.70
CA PRO A 371 -3.94 -10.25 -5.55
C PRO A 371 -5.02 -11.33 -5.70
N PHE A 372 -6.06 -11.29 -4.86
CA PHE A 372 -7.04 -12.39 -4.77
C PHE A 372 -7.70 -12.72 -6.11
N HIS A 373 -7.95 -11.71 -6.96
CA HIS A 373 -8.62 -11.91 -8.24
C HIS A 373 -7.77 -12.64 -9.28
N LEU A 374 -6.46 -12.79 -9.02
CA LEU A 374 -5.49 -13.59 -9.78
C LEU A 374 -5.22 -14.98 -9.14
N MET A 375 -5.94 -15.34 -8.07
CA MET A 375 -5.82 -16.63 -7.36
C MET A 375 -7.09 -17.48 -7.49
N THR A 376 -8.13 -16.98 -8.17
CA THR A 376 -9.44 -17.65 -8.25
C THR A 376 -9.45 -18.75 -9.30
N ARG A 377 -10.34 -19.73 -9.13
CA ARG A 377 -10.61 -20.76 -10.15
C ARG A 377 -10.99 -20.14 -11.48
N GLU A 378 -11.80 -19.07 -11.47
CA GLU A 378 -12.21 -18.36 -12.67
C GLU A 378 -11.03 -17.68 -13.39
N PHE A 379 -10.02 -17.22 -12.65
CA PHE A 379 -8.79 -16.71 -13.24
C PHE A 379 -7.91 -17.84 -13.78
N HIS A 380 -7.72 -18.92 -13.03
CA HIS A 380 -6.97 -20.10 -13.51
C HIS A 380 -7.60 -20.70 -14.77
N GLN A 381 -8.94 -20.75 -14.86
CA GLN A 381 -9.63 -21.15 -16.08
C GLN A 381 -9.32 -20.18 -17.24
N LEU A 382 -9.35 -18.88 -16.99
CA LEU A 382 -9.01 -17.88 -18.00
C LEU A 382 -7.56 -18.03 -18.50
N VAL A 383 -6.61 -18.31 -17.59
CA VAL A 383 -5.21 -18.58 -17.95
C VAL A 383 -5.11 -19.86 -18.76
N SER A 384 -5.76 -20.95 -18.31
CA SER A 384 -5.82 -22.23 -19.03
C SER A 384 -6.37 -22.06 -20.46
N ASP A 385 -7.41 -21.24 -20.62
CA ASP A 385 -8.01 -20.89 -21.91
C ASP A 385 -7.09 -20.05 -22.80
N HIS A 386 -5.97 -19.53 -22.29
CA HIS A 386 -4.95 -18.78 -23.05
C HIS A 386 -3.63 -19.53 -23.22
N LEU A 387 -3.51 -20.74 -22.68
CA LEU A 387 -2.37 -21.61 -22.97
C LEU A 387 -2.55 -22.30 -24.33
N THR A 388 -1.42 -22.62 -24.97
CA THR A 388 -1.34 -23.62 -26.05
C THR A 388 -1.56 -25.03 -25.48
N ASP A 389 -1.71 -26.03 -26.36
CA ASP A 389 -2.02 -27.40 -25.94
C ASP A 389 -0.93 -28.03 -25.05
N ASP A 390 0.33 -27.65 -25.25
CA ASP A 390 1.48 -28.03 -24.40
C ASP A 390 1.99 -26.90 -23.50
N GLY A 391 1.28 -25.76 -23.48
CA GLY A 391 1.62 -24.58 -22.72
C GLY A 391 1.52 -24.77 -21.21
N VAL A 392 2.23 -23.92 -20.47
CA VAL A 392 2.34 -24.01 -19.00
C VAL A 392 2.12 -22.67 -18.31
N LEU A 393 1.50 -22.72 -17.13
CA LEU A 393 1.52 -21.64 -16.16
C LEU A 393 2.69 -21.87 -15.20
N ILE A 394 3.49 -20.83 -14.96
CA ILE A 394 4.47 -20.77 -13.87
C ILE A 394 4.02 -19.69 -12.89
N SER A 395 3.64 -20.08 -11.68
CA SER A 395 3.20 -19.16 -10.64
C SER A 395 4.24 -19.05 -9.54
N ASN A 396 4.66 -17.82 -9.22
CA ASN A 396 5.47 -17.54 -8.04
C ASN A 396 4.52 -17.33 -6.85
N ILE A 397 4.69 -18.08 -5.76
CA ILE A 397 3.89 -17.92 -4.54
C ILE A 397 4.83 -17.78 -3.33
N ILE A 398 4.70 -16.69 -2.57
CA ILE A 398 5.46 -16.48 -1.32
C ILE A 398 4.69 -17.04 -0.13
N THR A 399 5.11 -18.20 0.39
CA THR A 399 4.41 -18.92 1.47
C THR A 399 5.31 -20.01 2.06
N SER A 400 4.82 -20.74 3.06
CA SER A 400 5.38 -22.03 3.48
C SER A 400 4.60 -23.22 2.90
N ILE A 401 5.25 -24.38 2.82
CA ILE A 401 4.62 -25.64 2.40
C ILE A 401 3.83 -26.26 3.57
N ASP A 402 4.36 -26.16 4.78
CA ASP A 402 3.75 -26.71 6.00
C ASP A 402 3.65 -25.65 7.12
N GLY A 403 2.88 -25.97 8.16
CA GLY A 403 2.64 -25.14 9.33
C GLY A 403 1.53 -24.11 9.14
N ASP A 404 1.37 -23.22 10.13
CA ASP A 404 0.25 -22.27 10.20
C ASP A 404 0.15 -21.35 8.98
N SER A 405 1.27 -21.14 8.28
CA SER A 405 1.43 -20.27 7.12
C SER A 405 1.04 -20.93 5.79
N ALA A 406 0.85 -22.25 5.75
CA ALA A 406 0.58 -23.00 4.52
C ALA A 406 -0.88 -22.90 4.03
N THR A 407 -1.78 -22.30 4.81
CA THR A 407 -3.22 -22.26 4.49
C THR A 407 -3.49 -21.60 3.14
N LEU A 408 -2.79 -20.50 2.83
CA LEU A 408 -2.91 -19.82 1.53
C LEU A 408 -2.43 -20.72 0.39
N PHE A 409 -1.23 -21.29 0.54
CA PHE A 409 -0.62 -22.20 -0.43
C PHE A 409 -1.52 -23.39 -0.77
N LEU A 410 -2.05 -24.07 0.25
CA LEU A 410 -2.86 -25.28 0.07
C LEU A 410 -4.24 -24.98 -0.52
N SER A 411 -4.80 -23.80 -0.24
CA SER A 411 -6.03 -23.34 -0.89
C SER A 411 -5.79 -22.96 -2.35
N GLU A 412 -4.65 -22.33 -2.65
CA GLU A 412 -4.24 -22.00 -4.02
C GLU A 412 -3.99 -23.26 -4.85
N LEU A 413 -3.19 -24.21 -4.34
CA LEU A 413 -2.95 -25.48 -5.02
C LEU A 413 -4.23 -26.26 -5.27
N LYS A 414 -5.15 -26.31 -4.29
CA LYS A 414 -6.48 -26.94 -4.49
C LYS A 414 -7.28 -26.26 -5.60
N THR A 415 -7.13 -24.95 -5.74
CA THR A 415 -7.81 -24.16 -6.77
C THR A 415 -7.22 -24.47 -8.14
N MET A 416 -5.89 -24.48 -8.25
CA MET A 416 -5.17 -24.89 -9.46
C MET A 416 -5.49 -26.34 -9.86
N ASP A 417 -5.54 -27.26 -8.90
CA ASP A 417 -5.84 -28.69 -9.12
C ASP A 417 -7.26 -28.92 -9.66
N SER A 418 -8.17 -27.96 -9.44
CA SER A 418 -9.52 -28.00 -10.00
C SER A 418 -9.60 -27.59 -11.49
N VAL A 419 -8.50 -27.06 -12.05
CA VAL A 419 -8.43 -26.56 -13.44
C VAL A 419 -7.38 -27.31 -14.26
N TYR A 420 -6.18 -27.50 -13.71
CA TYR A 420 -5.04 -28.11 -14.40
C TYR A 420 -4.95 -29.61 -14.14
N SER A 421 -4.48 -30.37 -15.14
CA SER A 421 -4.33 -31.83 -15.02
C SER A 421 -3.09 -32.25 -14.25
N ASN A 422 -2.01 -31.46 -14.32
CA ASN A 422 -0.77 -31.74 -13.60
C ASN A 422 -0.20 -30.47 -12.97
N ILE A 423 0.31 -30.62 -11.74
CA ILE A 423 0.98 -29.58 -10.97
C ILE A 423 2.32 -30.09 -10.47
N HIS A 424 3.36 -29.28 -10.63
CA HIS A 424 4.71 -29.50 -10.11
C HIS A 424 5.07 -28.34 -9.17
N ILE A 425 5.73 -28.64 -8.06
CA ILE A 425 5.99 -27.69 -6.98
C ILE A 425 7.50 -27.65 -6.74
N TYR A 426 8.09 -26.46 -6.78
CA TYR A 426 9.52 -26.23 -6.63
C TYR A 426 9.78 -25.17 -5.55
N PRO A 427 9.96 -25.57 -4.28
CA PRO A 427 10.46 -24.67 -3.24
C PRO A 427 11.89 -24.23 -3.55
N VAL A 428 12.16 -22.92 -3.47
CA VAL A 428 13.50 -22.38 -3.71
C VAL A 428 14.50 -22.81 -2.62
N VAL A 429 14.00 -22.92 -1.38
CA VAL A 429 14.67 -23.44 -0.17
C VAL A 429 14.03 -24.78 0.21
N SER A 430 14.35 -25.83 -0.56
CA SER A 430 13.72 -27.15 -0.45
C SER A 430 13.93 -27.88 0.87
N GLU A 431 14.95 -27.51 1.65
CA GLU A 431 15.28 -28.15 2.92
C GLU A 431 14.37 -27.72 4.08
N GLN A 432 13.59 -26.65 3.90
CA GLN A 432 12.83 -26.00 4.98
C GLN A 432 11.36 -25.79 4.59
N GLU A 433 10.47 -26.73 4.91
CA GLU A 433 9.06 -26.67 4.51
C GLU A 433 8.24 -25.61 5.27
N LYS A 434 8.70 -25.18 6.46
CA LYS A 434 7.94 -24.30 7.38
C LYS A 434 8.29 -22.82 7.27
N ILE A 435 9.33 -22.48 6.51
CA ILE A 435 9.72 -21.07 6.30
C ILE A 435 8.90 -20.46 5.17
N ILE A 436 8.73 -19.15 5.22
CA ILE A 436 8.16 -18.39 4.12
C ILE A 436 9.26 -18.19 3.08
N GLN A 437 9.00 -18.62 1.86
CA GLN A 437 9.93 -18.60 0.74
C GLN A 437 9.14 -18.46 -0.57
N ASN A 438 9.83 -18.19 -1.68
CA ASN A 438 9.26 -18.41 -2.99
C ASN A 438 9.06 -19.90 -3.24
N ILE A 439 7.85 -20.28 -3.62
CA ILE A 439 7.51 -21.61 -4.10
C ILE A 439 6.97 -21.44 -5.51
N ILE A 440 7.64 -22.08 -6.47
CA ILE A 440 7.30 -21.99 -7.87
C ILE A 440 6.42 -23.17 -8.24
N VAL A 441 5.23 -22.88 -8.76
CA VAL A 441 4.26 -23.88 -9.17
C VAL A 441 4.17 -23.90 -10.68
N VAL A 442 4.45 -25.04 -11.30
CA VAL A 442 4.27 -25.26 -12.74
C VAL A 442 2.99 -26.07 -12.95
N ALA A 443 2.03 -25.53 -13.69
CA ALA A 443 0.74 -26.15 -13.94
C ALA A 443 0.47 -26.33 -15.44
N GLN A 444 -0.06 -27.49 -15.81
CA GLN A 444 -0.29 -27.88 -17.21
C GLN A 444 -1.70 -28.46 -17.42
N ASN A 445 -2.26 -28.19 -18.61
CA ASN A 445 -3.48 -28.86 -19.07
C ASN A 445 -3.23 -30.29 -19.54
N LYS A 446 -1.97 -30.64 -19.82
CA LYS A 446 -1.55 -31.97 -20.29
C LYS A 446 -1.80 -33.04 -19.23
N GLU A 447 -2.46 -34.15 -19.60
CA GLU A 447 -2.75 -35.26 -18.68
C GLU A 447 -1.50 -36.06 -18.28
N SER A 448 -0.51 -36.17 -19.16
CA SER A 448 0.74 -36.88 -18.86
C SER A 448 1.68 -35.99 -18.04
N ARG A 449 2.01 -36.43 -16.82
CA ARG A 449 3.02 -35.78 -15.99
C ARG A 449 4.41 -35.87 -16.63
N VAL A 450 5.09 -34.74 -16.79
CA VAL A 450 6.49 -34.71 -17.26
C VAL A 450 7.38 -35.24 -16.13
N THR A 451 8.25 -36.19 -16.46
CA THR A 451 9.13 -36.80 -15.47
C THR A 451 10.40 -35.99 -15.27
N LYS A 452 10.98 -36.08 -14.08
CA LYS A 452 12.33 -35.55 -13.80
C LYS A 452 13.38 -35.96 -14.84
N PHE A 453 13.34 -37.21 -15.30
CA PHE A 453 14.28 -37.70 -16.31
C PHE A 453 14.11 -36.97 -17.65
N GLU A 454 12.86 -36.72 -18.07
CA GLU A 454 12.58 -35.93 -19.26
C GLU A 454 13.07 -34.48 -19.10
N LEU A 455 12.84 -33.85 -17.95
CA LEU A 455 13.32 -32.49 -17.68
C LEU A 455 14.85 -32.42 -17.77
N LEU A 456 15.57 -33.33 -17.10
CA LEU A 456 17.04 -33.39 -17.17
C LEU A 456 17.55 -33.65 -18.60
N SER A 457 16.84 -34.46 -19.38
CA SER A 457 17.21 -34.71 -20.78
C SER A 457 17.02 -33.49 -21.70
N ARG A 458 16.21 -32.51 -21.28
CA ARG A 458 15.94 -31.26 -22.00
C ARG A 458 16.84 -30.10 -21.55
N GLN A 459 17.61 -30.26 -20.47
CA GLN A 459 18.45 -29.21 -19.90
C GLN A 459 19.45 -28.64 -20.89
N GLU A 460 20.00 -29.47 -21.78
CA GLU A 460 20.97 -29.04 -22.80
C GLU A 460 20.35 -28.09 -23.85
N ASN A 461 19.02 -27.96 -23.89
CA ASN A 461 18.31 -27.12 -24.85
C ASN A 461 18.04 -25.69 -24.34
N ILE A 462 18.44 -25.35 -23.11
CA ILE A 462 18.21 -24.02 -22.53
C ILE A 462 19.50 -23.40 -22.03
N GLU A 463 19.60 -22.07 -22.12
CA GLU A 463 20.80 -21.31 -21.69
C GLU A 463 21.02 -21.33 -20.17
N VAL A 464 19.94 -21.38 -19.37
CA VAL A 464 20.02 -21.37 -17.91
C VAL A 464 20.13 -22.79 -17.36
N ASP A 465 21.21 -23.09 -16.63
CA ASP A 465 21.37 -24.40 -15.97
C ASP A 465 20.36 -24.58 -14.83
N LEU A 466 19.36 -25.45 -15.01
CA LEU A 466 18.33 -25.78 -14.02
C LEU A 466 18.53 -27.15 -13.38
N SER A 467 19.71 -27.78 -13.52
CA SER A 467 19.97 -29.13 -13.04
C SER A 467 19.69 -29.28 -11.53
N GLU A 468 20.05 -28.28 -10.73
CA GLU A 468 19.77 -28.27 -9.29
C GLU A 468 18.30 -27.99 -8.99
N GLU A 469 17.66 -27.08 -9.72
CA GLU A 469 16.26 -26.70 -9.53
C GLU A 469 15.32 -27.86 -9.86
N ILE A 470 15.63 -28.66 -10.87
CA ILE A 470 14.89 -29.87 -11.23
C ILE A 470 14.92 -30.90 -10.09
N GLU A 471 16.02 -30.98 -9.34
CA GLU A 471 16.15 -31.89 -8.18
C GLU A 471 15.26 -31.47 -7.01
N LYS A 472 14.93 -30.18 -6.90
CA LYS A 472 14.15 -29.60 -5.79
C LYS A 472 12.64 -29.82 -5.91
N GLU A 473 12.15 -30.51 -6.93
CA GLU A 473 10.72 -30.84 -7.05
C GLU A 473 10.21 -31.50 -5.76
N TYR A 474 9.18 -30.92 -5.16
CA TYR A 474 8.57 -31.41 -3.94
C TYR A 474 7.85 -32.74 -4.20
N LYS A 475 8.17 -33.76 -3.40
CA LYS A 475 7.64 -35.14 -3.55
C LYS A 475 6.70 -35.56 -2.42
N GLY A 476 6.42 -34.67 -1.48
CA GLY A 476 5.51 -34.97 -0.37
C GLY A 476 4.05 -35.04 -0.83
N THR A 477 3.23 -35.75 -0.06
CA THR A 477 1.78 -35.80 -0.29
C THR A 477 1.12 -34.61 0.36
N LEU A 478 0.38 -33.82 -0.41
CA LEU A 478 -0.42 -32.70 0.10
C LEU A 478 -1.89 -33.13 0.18
N GLU A 479 -2.52 -32.92 1.34
CA GLU A 479 -3.94 -33.22 1.53
C GLU A 479 -4.80 -31.95 1.41
N PHE A 480 -5.64 -31.89 0.36
CA PHE A 480 -6.44 -30.70 0.06
C PHE A 480 -7.84 -30.70 0.70
N ASN A 481 -8.27 -31.80 1.32
CA ASN A 481 -9.67 -32.01 1.70
C ASN A 481 -10.22 -30.95 2.67
N SER A 482 -9.39 -30.42 3.57
CA SER A 482 -9.75 -29.40 4.56
C SER A 482 -9.75 -27.96 4.03
N TYR A 483 -9.15 -27.71 2.86
CA TYR A 483 -8.98 -26.36 2.30
C TYR A 483 -10.11 -26.00 1.33
N LYS A 484 -10.28 -24.71 1.03
CA LYS A 484 -11.34 -24.24 0.13
C LYS A 484 -10.77 -23.86 -1.23
N ILE A 485 -11.56 -24.10 -2.28
CA ILE A 485 -11.29 -23.53 -3.60
C ILE A 485 -11.56 -22.02 -3.49
N LEU A 486 -10.65 -21.22 -4.04
CA LEU A 486 -10.78 -19.78 -4.14
C LEU A 486 -11.64 -19.46 -5.36
N GLU A 487 -12.79 -18.82 -5.15
CA GLU A 487 -13.73 -18.43 -6.20
C GLU A 487 -13.91 -16.90 -6.18
N ASP A 488 -14.29 -16.30 -7.31
CA ASP A 488 -14.55 -14.85 -7.41
C ASP A 488 -15.51 -14.32 -6.33
N ASN A 489 -16.49 -15.13 -5.93
CA ASN A 489 -17.47 -14.79 -4.90
C ASN A 489 -16.97 -15.06 -3.47
N PHE A 490 -15.89 -15.82 -3.28
CA PHE A 490 -15.34 -16.19 -1.99
C PHE A 490 -13.87 -16.62 -2.07
N ALA A 491 -12.96 -15.65 -1.98
CA ALA A 491 -11.52 -15.87 -1.88
C ALA A 491 -10.97 -15.08 -0.67
N PRO A 492 -11.01 -15.64 0.55
CA PRO A 492 -10.60 -14.94 1.78
C PRO A 492 -9.07 -14.89 1.92
N VAL A 493 -8.38 -14.51 0.85
CA VAL A 493 -6.91 -14.47 0.76
C VAL A 493 -6.33 -13.66 1.91
N GLU A 494 -6.90 -12.48 2.23
CA GLU A 494 -6.36 -11.66 3.30
C GLU A 494 -6.49 -12.28 4.69
N ASN A 495 -7.49 -13.15 4.92
CA ASN A 495 -7.60 -13.90 6.18
C ASN A 495 -6.52 -14.97 6.30
N TYR A 496 -6.07 -15.53 5.17
CA TYR A 496 -5.00 -16.51 5.11
C TYR A 496 -3.60 -15.89 5.22
N LEU A 497 -3.47 -14.57 5.10
CA LEU A 497 -2.22 -13.82 5.32
C LEU A 497 -1.85 -13.62 6.80
N ASN A 498 -2.83 -13.60 7.70
CA ASN A 498 -2.59 -13.32 9.11
C ASN A 498 -1.56 -14.25 9.81
N PRO A 499 -1.41 -15.56 9.47
CA PRO A 499 -0.28 -16.36 9.97
C PRO A 499 1.05 -16.09 9.25
N LEU A 500 1.09 -15.39 8.12
CA LEU A 500 2.31 -15.00 7.39
C LEU A 500 2.91 -13.68 7.91
N THR A 501 2.08 -12.77 8.43
CA THR A 501 2.53 -11.45 8.90
C THR A 501 3.58 -11.51 10.01
N GLY A 502 4.70 -10.80 9.81
CA GLY A 502 5.77 -10.67 10.81
C GLY A 502 6.63 -11.91 11.01
N LYS A 503 6.42 -12.96 10.19
CA LYS A 503 7.34 -14.09 10.08
C LYS A 503 8.49 -13.75 9.13
N GLN A 504 9.62 -14.42 9.34
CA GLN A 504 10.81 -14.22 8.52
C GLN A 504 10.59 -14.83 7.12
N TYR A 505 10.68 -13.97 6.11
CA TYR A 505 10.78 -14.37 4.71
C TYR A 505 12.25 -14.60 4.36
N VAL A 506 12.55 -15.79 3.86
CA VAL A 506 13.90 -16.15 3.41
C VAL A 506 13.95 -15.98 1.91
N LYS A 507 14.80 -15.07 1.43
CA LYS A 507 15.08 -14.87 0.00
C LYS A 507 16.48 -15.38 -0.32
N ARG A 508 16.64 -16.04 -1.46
CA ARG A 508 17.96 -16.43 -1.96
C ARG A 508 18.47 -15.46 -3.01
N ILE A 509 19.66 -14.92 -2.78
CA ILE A 509 20.34 -13.97 -3.66
C ILE A 509 21.53 -14.69 -4.27
N ILE A 510 21.64 -14.66 -5.60
CA ILE A 510 22.81 -15.13 -6.32
C ILE A 510 23.85 -14.00 -6.31
N LEU A 511 25.06 -14.28 -5.85
CA LEU A 511 26.19 -13.34 -5.84
C LEU A 511 26.92 -13.33 -7.21
N GLU A 512 27.87 -12.40 -7.39
CA GLU A 512 28.66 -12.28 -8.62
C GLU A 512 29.44 -13.56 -8.96
N ASP A 513 29.86 -14.32 -7.95
CA ASP A 513 30.56 -15.60 -8.09
C ASP A 513 29.62 -16.79 -8.40
N GLY A 514 28.32 -16.51 -8.56
CA GLY A 514 27.29 -17.52 -8.84
C GLY A 514 26.78 -18.26 -7.61
N ILE A 515 27.31 -17.98 -6.40
CA ILE A 515 26.88 -18.64 -5.17
C ILE A 515 25.56 -18.03 -4.69
N ALA A 516 24.56 -18.88 -4.46
CA ALA A 516 23.30 -18.48 -3.88
C ALA A 516 23.36 -18.48 -2.34
N ILE A 517 23.16 -17.31 -1.73
CA ILE A 517 23.10 -17.13 -0.28
C ILE A 517 21.67 -16.93 0.20
N GLU A 518 21.34 -17.49 1.36
CA GLU A 518 20.10 -17.16 2.06
C GLU A 518 20.25 -15.83 2.77
N THR A 519 19.30 -14.93 2.54
CA THR A 519 19.19 -13.67 3.25
C THR A 519 17.80 -13.57 3.84
N LEU A 520 17.74 -13.05 5.06
CA LEU A 520 16.47 -12.76 5.70
C LEU A 520 16.00 -11.41 5.18
N ASP A 521 14.80 -11.37 4.62
CA ASP A 521 14.11 -10.11 4.44
C ASP A 521 13.55 -9.72 5.80
N ASN A 522 14.41 -9.09 6.60
CA ASN A 522 13.93 -8.35 7.74
C ASN A 522 13.13 -7.17 7.16
N ASN A 523 11.81 -7.30 7.07
CA ASN A 523 10.90 -6.15 6.96
C ASN A 523 11.16 -5.11 8.07
N GLU A 524 11.93 -5.48 9.09
CA GLU A 524 12.75 -4.58 9.91
C GLU A 524 13.98 -4.09 9.13
N GLN A 525 13.78 -3.26 8.11
CA GLN A 525 14.88 -2.44 7.64
C GLN A 525 15.23 -1.51 8.81
N ASN A 526 16.41 -1.75 9.39
CA ASN A 526 17.14 -0.85 10.29
C ASN A 526 17.43 0.47 9.54
N TRP A 527 16.39 1.25 9.25
CA TRP A 527 16.52 2.69 9.16
C TRP A 527 16.72 3.19 10.59
N ASN A 528 17.91 2.91 11.13
CA ASN A 528 18.50 3.74 12.16
C ASN A 528 18.74 5.12 11.52
N SER A 529 17.67 5.85 11.22
CA SER A 529 17.68 7.25 11.56
C SER A 529 17.79 7.21 13.09
N GLU A 530 19.02 7.27 13.62
CA GLU A 530 19.22 7.85 14.93
C GLU A 530 18.27 9.04 14.98
N LEU A 531 17.33 9.04 15.93
CA LEU A 531 16.53 10.22 16.20
C LEU A 531 17.54 11.37 16.24
N SER A 532 17.59 12.19 15.19
CA SER A 532 18.46 13.33 15.25
C SER A 532 17.97 14.05 16.50
N VAL A 533 18.88 14.39 17.41
CA VAL A 533 18.52 15.00 18.71
C VAL A 533 17.51 16.16 18.49
N ASN A 534 17.61 16.81 17.33
CA ASN A 534 16.69 17.79 16.78
C ASN A 534 15.24 17.29 16.57
N GLN A 535 15.00 16.13 15.94
CA GLN A 535 13.66 15.56 15.74
C GLN A 535 13.01 15.17 17.08
N PHE A 536 13.77 14.58 18.02
CA PHE A 536 13.24 14.24 19.35
C PHE A 536 12.89 15.50 20.16
N LEU A 537 13.78 16.49 20.19
CA LEU A 537 13.50 17.78 20.84
C LEU A 537 12.29 18.48 20.19
N PHE A 538 12.16 18.39 18.88
CA PHE A 538 11.07 19.02 18.15
C PHE A 538 9.70 18.39 18.48
N VAL A 539 9.64 17.07 18.56
CA VAL A 539 8.45 16.32 19.00
C VAL A 539 8.10 16.67 20.45
N LEU A 540 9.10 16.71 21.33
CA LEU A 540 8.91 17.07 22.74
C LEU A 540 8.38 18.50 22.87
N ILE A 541 8.93 19.46 22.14
CA ILE A 541 8.48 20.86 22.15
C ILE A 541 7.06 20.97 21.60
N SER A 542 6.74 20.27 20.50
CA SER A 542 5.40 20.29 19.90
C SER A 542 4.33 19.70 20.85
N ALA A 543 4.66 18.59 21.53
CA ALA A 543 3.81 17.99 22.55
C ALA A 543 3.64 18.89 23.78
N ILE A 544 4.72 19.55 24.25
CA ILE A 544 4.66 20.52 25.35
C ILE A 544 3.79 21.72 24.97
N VAL A 545 3.91 22.25 23.75
CA VAL A 545 3.08 23.36 23.27
C VAL A 545 1.61 22.96 23.18
N LEU A 546 1.31 21.74 22.71
CA LEU A 546 -0.06 21.22 22.66
C LEU A 546 -0.65 21.07 24.07
N VAL A 547 0.08 20.45 25.00
CA VAL A 547 -0.34 20.25 26.39
C VAL A 547 -0.49 21.60 27.10
N TYR A 548 0.44 22.54 26.90
CA TYR A 548 0.35 23.89 27.44
C TYR A 548 -0.86 24.65 26.88
N SER A 549 -1.17 24.48 25.60
CA SER A 549 -2.35 25.08 24.96
C SER A 549 -3.66 24.53 25.52
N ILE A 550 -3.72 23.23 25.80
CA ILE A 550 -4.87 22.57 26.46
C ILE A 550 -4.98 23.04 27.92
N TYR A 551 -3.85 23.09 28.64
CA TYR A 551 -3.80 23.47 30.05
C TYR A 551 -4.17 24.94 30.27
N SER A 552 -3.60 25.86 29.48
CA SER A 552 -3.93 27.29 29.52
C SER A 552 -5.39 27.56 29.20
N TYR A 553 -6.03 26.74 28.36
CA TYR A 553 -7.47 26.83 28.11
C TYR A 553 -8.32 26.41 29.31
N SER A 554 -7.90 25.37 30.06
CA SER A 554 -8.60 24.93 31.28
C SER A 554 -8.60 25.97 32.41
N TYR A 555 -7.62 26.88 32.40
CA TYR A 555 -7.46 27.92 33.43
C TYR A 555 -8.24 29.20 33.13
N ILE A 556 -8.60 29.44 31.87
CA ILE A 556 -9.37 30.64 31.45
C ILE A 556 -10.86 30.51 31.78
N ASP A 557 -11.40 29.30 31.97
CA ASP A 557 -12.80 29.08 32.40
C ASP A 557 -12.99 29.14 33.93
N LYS A 558 -11.93 29.42 34.72
CA LYS A 558 -11.98 29.51 36.18
C LYS A 558 -11.82 30.93 36.77
N ASN A 559 -11.63 31.95 35.94
CA ASN A 559 -11.65 33.37 36.31
C ASN A 559 -12.61 34.11 35.36
#